data_AF-A0A6I3WQ59-F1
#
_entry.id   AF-A0A6I3WQ59-F1
#
_cell.length_a   1.000
_cell.length_b   1.000
_cell.length_c   1.000
_cell.angle_alpha   90.00
_cell.angle_beta   90.00
_cell.angle_gamma   90.00
#
_symmetry.space_group_name_H-M   'P 1'
#
loop_
_entity.id
_entity.type
_entity.pdbx_description
1 polymer ?
#
loop_
_entity_poly.entity_id
_entity_poly.type
_entity_poly.pdbx_seq_one_letter_code
_entity_poly.pdbx_strand_id
1 'polypeptide(L)'
;MTNDFVFKDGHQIPSWLSGVLSDVAGLFALPVVLISIAELSMRRLLGWRFAAIVALGVGVVFAAAKLSDSVADVLTTLWTWTLTPISLLVHGRLPRPVGLVHDPTDLVALVAAAVVPAFVAGSSTRAAAAAAAGESKMLVDE
;
A
#
# COMPACT_ATOMS: atom_id res chain seq x y z
N MET A 1 20.38 41.03 1.63
CA MET A 1 19.16 40.52 2.25
C MET A 1 18.20 40.19 1.13
N THR A 2 18.23 38.94 0.67
CA THR A 2 17.48 38.45 -0.48
C THR A 2 16.64 37.29 0.00
N ASN A 3 15.35 37.60 0.14
CA ASN A 3 14.16 36.76 0.00
C ASN A 3 14.37 35.24 -0.09
N ASP A 4 13.95 34.51 0.96
CA ASP A 4 13.85 33.04 0.99
C ASP A 4 12.50 32.54 1.54
N PHE A 5 11.47 33.40 1.54
CA PHE A 5 10.13 33.06 2.07
C PHE A 5 9.05 32.85 1.00
N VAL A 6 9.34 33.11 -0.28
CA VAL A 6 8.31 33.05 -1.36
C VAL A 6 7.90 31.62 -1.76
N PHE A 7 8.51 30.57 -1.21
CA PHE A 7 8.05 29.19 -1.41
C PHE A 7 7.46 28.51 -0.16
N LYS A 8 7.26 29.25 0.95
CA LYS A 8 6.60 28.72 2.15
C LYS A 8 5.11 29.06 2.28
N ASP A 9 4.57 29.86 1.37
CA ASP A 9 3.12 30.07 1.20
C ASP A 9 2.44 28.92 0.44
N GLY A 10 3.12 27.78 0.30
CA GLY A 10 2.63 26.55 -0.31
C GLY A 10 1.56 25.84 0.53
N HIS A 11 0.48 26.54 0.85
CA HIS A 11 -0.81 25.98 1.25
C HIS A 11 -1.44 25.15 0.10
N GLN A 12 -0.74 24.16 -0.45
CA GLN A 12 -1.25 23.48 -1.65
C GLN A 12 -1.83 22.09 -1.42
N ILE A 13 -1.69 21.51 -0.23
CA ILE A 13 -2.44 20.31 0.13
C ILE A 13 -2.83 20.41 1.61
N PRO A 14 -4.14 20.52 1.94
CA PRO A 14 -4.60 20.43 3.32
C PRO A 14 -4.11 19.12 3.97
N SER A 15 -3.74 19.16 5.24
CA SER A 15 -3.23 17.98 5.96
C SER A 15 -4.18 16.78 5.91
N TRP A 16 -5.49 17.03 5.88
CA TRP A 16 -6.52 16.00 5.68
C TRP A 16 -6.41 15.32 4.30
N LEU A 17 -6.13 16.09 3.24
CA LEU A 17 -6.00 15.56 1.89
C LEU A 17 -4.72 14.73 1.74
N SER A 18 -3.61 15.15 2.35
CA SER A 18 -2.39 14.34 2.39
C SER A 18 -2.56 13.05 3.20
N GLY A 19 -3.38 13.07 4.25
CA GLY A 19 -3.73 11.88 5.04
C GLY A 19 -4.49 10.86 4.22
N VAL A 20 -5.58 11.27 3.58
CA VAL A 20 -6.41 10.40 2.73
C VAL A 20 -5.61 9.83 1.55
N LEU A 21 -4.76 10.64 0.91
CA LEU A 21 -3.92 10.16 -0.19
C LEU A 21 -2.90 9.13 0.28
N SER A 22 -2.32 9.31 1.47
CA SER A 22 -1.44 8.32 2.08
C SER A 22 -2.19 7.02 2.38
N ASP A 23 -3.41 7.11 2.90
CA ASP A 23 -4.25 5.95 3.19
C ASP A 23 -4.64 5.20 1.91
N VAL A 24 -5.01 5.91 0.84
CA VAL A 24 -5.27 5.35 -0.49
C VAL A 24 -4.02 4.65 -1.04
N ALA A 25 -2.86 5.29 -0.94
CA ALA A 25 -1.60 4.70 -1.38
C ALA A 25 -1.27 3.43 -0.58
N GLY A 26 -1.45 3.46 0.74
CA GLY A 26 -1.25 2.29 1.61
C GLY A 26 -2.22 1.15 1.26
N LEU A 27 -3.51 1.44 1.09
CA LEU A 27 -4.53 0.44 0.78
C LEU A 27 -4.39 -0.18 -0.60
N PHE A 28 -3.79 0.53 -1.55
CA PHE A 28 -3.47 -0.03 -2.85
C PHE A 28 -2.13 -0.76 -2.85
N ALA A 29 -1.07 -0.13 -2.33
CA ALA A 29 0.29 -0.65 -2.41
C ALA A 29 0.50 -1.87 -1.52
N LEU A 30 -0.03 -1.88 -0.29
CA LEU A 30 0.16 -2.98 0.64
C LEU A 30 -0.32 -4.33 0.09
N PRO A 31 -1.57 -4.49 -0.38
CA PRO A 31 -2.02 -5.75 -0.93
C PRO A 31 -1.25 -6.12 -2.21
N VAL A 32 -0.90 -5.16 -3.08
CA VAL A 32 -0.07 -5.44 -4.26
C VAL A 32 1.30 -6.01 -3.86
N VAL A 33 1.98 -5.40 -2.87
CA VAL A 33 3.26 -5.89 -2.36
C VAL A 33 3.13 -7.27 -1.75
N LEU A 34 2.10 -7.52 -0.94
CA LEU A 34 1.83 -8.83 -0.35
C LEU A 34 1.62 -9.91 -1.42
N ILE A 35 0.87 -9.59 -2.47
CA ILE A 35 0.66 -10.48 -3.61
C ILE A 35 1.98 -10.75 -4.33
N SER A 36 2.77 -9.71 -4.63
CA SER A 36 4.07 -9.88 -5.31
C SER A 36 5.05 -10.73 -4.50
N ILE A 37 5.11 -10.56 -3.17
CA ILE A 37 5.94 -11.40 -2.29
C ILE A 37 5.46 -12.85 -2.33
N ALA A 38 4.15 -13.08 -2.29
CA ALA A 38 3.57 -14.41 -2.35
C ALA A 38 3.84 -15.08 -3.71
N GLU A 39 3.69 -14.36 -4.82
CA GLU A 39 4.01 -14.84 -6.16
C GLU A 39 5.48 -15.22 -6.30
N LEU A 40 6.39 -14.39 -5.78
CA LEU A 40 7.83 -14.66 -5.81
C LEU A 40 8.19 -15.88 -4.96
N SER A 41 7.55 -16.02 -3.81
CA SER A 41 7.79 -17.12 -2.87
C SER A 41 7.24 -18.45 -3.38
N MET A 42 6.04 -18.44 -3.99
CA MET A 42 5.41 -19.61 -4.58
C MET A 42 5.88 -19.89 -6.02
N ARG A 43 6.64 -18.96 -6.61
CA ARG A 43 7.08 -18.98 -8.01
C ARG A 43 5.93 -19.18 -9.00
N ARG A 44 4.77 -18.60 -8.70
CA ARG A 44 3.54 -18.75 -9.49
C ARG A 44 2.72 -17.47 -9.43
N LEU A 45 2.15 -17.09 -10.56
CA LEU A 45 1.18 -15.99 -10.64
C LEU A 45 -0.10 -16.33 -9.86
N LEU A 46 -0.49 -15.43 -8.98
CA LEU A 46 -1.66 -15.57 -8.12
C LEU A 46 -2.84 -14.83 -8.76
N GLY A 47 -3.92 -15.55 -9.00
CA GLY A 47 -5.07 -15.01 -9.70
C GLY A 47 -5.85 -13.97 -8.89
N TRP A 48 -6.77 -13.29 -9.57
CA TRP A 48 -7.63 -12.23 -9.01
C TRP A 48 -8.36 -12.61 -7.71
N ARG A 49 -8.71 -13.89 -7.52
CA ARG A 49 -9.37 -14.38 -6.29
C ARG A 49 -8.47 -14.23 -5.06
N PHE A 50 -7.20 -14.58 -5.20
CA PHE A 50 -6.23 -14.40 -4.12
C PHE A 50 -6.02 -12.91 -3.85
N ALA A 51 -5.92 -12.10 -4.90
CA ALA A 51 -5.82 -10.65 -4.77
C ALA A 51 -7.04 -10.04 -4.03
N ALA A 52 -8.25 -10.53 -4.31
CA ALA A 52 -9.47 -10.12 -3.61
C ALA A 52 -9.45 -10.48 -2.12
N ILE A 53 -8.99 -11.67 -1.76
CA ILE A 53 -8.87 -12.09 -0.36
C ILE A 53 -7.87 -11.20 0.38
N VAL A 54 -6.70 -10.95 -0.22
CA VAL A 54 -5.67 -10.08 0.38
C VAL A 54 -6.18 -8.65 0.54
N ALA A 55 -6.80 -8.08 -0.51
CA ALA A 55 -7.35 -6.74 -0.49
C ALA A 55 -8.46 -6.59 0.56
N LEU A 56 -9.36 -7.59 0.68
CA LEU A 56 -10.38 -7.62 1.73
C LEU A 56 -9.75 -7.69 3.13
N GLY A 57 -8.75 -8.54 3.32
CA GLY A 57 -8.04 -8.64 4.61
C GLY A 57 -7.41 -7.32 5.03
N VAL A 58 -6.70 -6.65 4.12
CA VAL A 58 -6.11 -5.33 4.36
C VAL A 58 -7.20 -4.29 4.65
N GLY A 59 -8.28 -4.27 3.86
CA GLY A 59 -9.39 -3.33 4.06
C GLY A 59 -10.10 -3.51 5.40
N VAL A 60 -10.31 -4.76 5.84
CA VAL A 60 -10.92 -5.05 7.15
C VAL A 60 -10.01 -4.57 8.28
N VAL A 61 -8.70 -4.84 8.21
CA VAL A 61 -7.75 -4.37 9.24
C VAL A 61 -7.71 -2.85 9.30
N PHE A 62 -7.71 -2.17 8.14
CA PHE A 62 -7.77 -0.71 8.07
C PHE A 62 -9.06 -0.15 8.67
N ALA A 63 -10.22 -0.69 8.29
CA ALA A 63 -11.50 -0.25 8.82
C ALA A 63 -11.58 -0.47 10.34
N ALA A 64 -11.09 -1.61 10.83
CA ALA A 64 -11.03 -1.90 12.25
C ALA A 64 -10.12 -0.92 13.01
N ALA A 65 -8.97 -0.55 12.43
CA ALA A 65 -8.05 0.44 13.00
C ALA A 65 -8.68 1.83 13.10
N LYS A 66 -9.49 2.24 12.12
CA LYS A 66 -10.16 3.55 12.13
C LYS A 66 -11.36 3.58 13.09
N LEU A 67 -12.06 2.46 13.27
CA LEU A 67 -13.30 2.38 14.04
C LEU A 67 -13.12 1.95 15.51
N SER A 68 -11.97 1.40 15.89
CA SER A 68 -11.74 0.87 17.24
C SER A 68 -10.38 1.29 17.80
N ASP A 69 -10.42 2.07 18.88
CA ASP A 69 -9.23 2.52 19.62
C ASP A 69 -8.38 1.34 20.07
N SER A 70 -9.00 0.25 20.54
CA SER A 70 -8.28 -0.95 20.96
C SER A 70 -7.51 -1.61 19.81
N VAL A 71 -8.08 -1.60 18.60
CA VAL A 71 -7.39 -2.15 17.43
C VAL A 71 -6.25 -1.22 17.00
N ALA A 72 -6.46 0.09 17.02
CA ALA A 72 -5.42 1.07 16.75
C ALA A 72 -4.23 0.92 17.72
N ASP A 73 -4.49 0.80 19.02
CA ASP A 73 -3.45 0.62 20.03
C ASP A 73 -2.64 -0.65 19.82
N VAL A 74 -3.31 -1.77 19.50
CA VAL A 74 -2.66 -3.04 19.19
C VAL A 74 -1.78 -2.89 17.95
N LEU A 75 -2.27 -2.26 16.89
CA LEU A 75 -1.51 -2.05 15.65
C LEU A 75 -0.31 -1.12 15.87
N THR A 76 -0.47 -0.02 16.60
CA THR A 76 0.63 0.87 16.97
C THR A 76 1.68 0.13 17.80
N THR A 77 1.25 -0.72 18.73
CA THR A 77 2.16 -1.55 19.53
C THR A 77 2.93 -2.50 18.63
N LEU A 78 2.25 -3.31 17.82
CA LEU A 78 2.89 -4.24 16.89
C LEU A 78 3.88 -3.55 15.96
N TRP A 79 3.50 -2.40 15.42
CA TRP A 79 4.36 -1.58 14.55
C TRP A 79 5.62 -1.11 15.28
N THR A 80 5.46 -0.57 16.49
CA THR A 80 6.57 -0.10 17.32
C THR A 80 7.55 -1.23 17.62
N TRP A 81 7.06 -2.40 18.00
CA TRP A 81 7.88 -3.58 18.27
C TRP A 81 8.64 -4.04 17.02
N THR A 82 7.96 -4.09 15.87
CA THR A 82 8.56 -4.48 14.59
C THR A 82 9.69 -3.54 14.17
N LEU A 83 9.53 -2.23 14.37
CA LEU A 83 10.52 -1.23 13.99
C LEU A 83 11.63 -1.00 15.03
N THR A 84 11.45 -1.44 16.27
CA THR A 84 12.44 -1.26 17.35
C THR A 84 13.84 -1.74 16.99
N PRO A 85 14.07 -2.99 16.51
CA PRO A 85 15.41 -3.45 16.19
C PRO A 85 16.05 -2.61 15.06
N ILE A 86 15.27 -2.21 14.06
CA ILE A 86 15.75 -1.40 12.94
C ILE A 86 16.10 0.01 13.42
N SER A 87 15.26 0.62 14.26
CA SER A 87 15.48 1.97 14.80
C SER A 87 16.72 2.00 15.70
N LEU A 88 16.93 0.97 16.52
CA LEU A 88 18.13 0.86 17.36
C LEU A 88 19.39 0.71 16.51
N LEU A 89 19.35 -0.13 15.47
CA LEU A 89 20.49 -0.36 14.59
C LEU A 89 20.87 0.89 13.78
N VAL A 90 19.87 1.59 13.22
CA VAL A 90 20.10 2.71 12.29
C VAL A 90 20.27 4.04 13.02
N HIS A 91 19.50 4.28 14.06
CA HIS A 91 19.41 5.59 14.73
C HIS A 91 19.93 5.59 16.17
N GLY A 92 20.29 4.43 16.74
CA GLY A 92 20.77 4.32 18.12
C GLY A 92 19.72 4.70 19.18
N ARG A 93 18.43 4.74 18.82
CA ARG A 93 17.34 5.15 19.72
C ARG A 93 16.05 4.39 19.44
N LEU A 94 15.19 4.31 20.46
CA LEU A 94 13.86 3.73 20.34
C LEU A 94 12.98 4.55 19.38
N PRO A 95 12.10 3.89 18.61
CA PRO A 95 11.16 4.58 17.73
C PRO A 95 10.20 5.44 18.55
N ARG A 96 9.83 6.60 18.02
CA ARG A 96 8.81 7.45 18.64
C ARG A 96 7.44 6.78 18.51
N PRO A 97 6.56 6.88 19.53
CA PRO A 97 5.19 6.39 19.42
C PRO A 97 4.49 7.05 18.24
N VAL A 98 3.87 6.25 17.38
CA VAL A 98 3.09 6.73 16.24
C VAL A 98 1.61 6.61 16.60
N GLY A 99 0.92 7.74 16.75
CA GLY A 99 -0.52 7.74 16.98
C GLY A 99 -1.27 7.49 15.68
N LEU A 100 -2.24 6.57 15.69
CA LEU A 100 -3.21 6.44 14.61
C LEU A 100 -4.32 7.48 14.83
N VAL A 101 -4.61 8.27 13.80
CA VAL A 101 -5.71 9.24 13.84
C VAL A 101 -7.01 8.52 13.52
N HIS A 102 -8.00 8.67 14.41
CA HIS A 102 -9.35 8.16 14.23
C HIS A 102 -10.19 9.16 13.44
N ASP A 103 -10.30 8.93 12.14
CA ASP A 103 -11.19 9.68 11.27
C ASP A 103 -12.03 8.71 10.41
N PRO A 104 -13.35 8.62 10.65
CA PRO A 104 -14.25 7.78 9.84
C PRO A 104 -14.31 8.18 8.36
N THR A 105 -13.95 9.43 8.02
CA THR A 105 -13.93 9.88 6.61
C THR A 105 -12.84 9.18 5.80
N ASP A 106 -11.81 8.63 6.46
CA ASP A 106 -10.76 7.84 5.81
C ASP A 106 -11.27 6.51 5.28
N LEU A 107 -12.47 6.05 5.65
CA LEU A 107 -13.10 4.86 5.07
C LEU A 107 -13.37 5.00 3.57
N VAL A 108 -13.38 6.22 3.03
CA VAL A 108 -13.43 6.46 1.57
C VAL A 108 -12.21 5.84 0.88
N ALA A 109 -11.07 5.71 1.57
CA ALA A 109 -9.88 5.05 1.04
C ALA A 109 -10.09 3.55 0.77
N LEU A 110 -11.12 2.90 1.35
CA LEU A 110 -11.44 1.48 1.09
C LEU A 110 -11.68 1.19 -0.39
N VAL A 111 -12.13 2.18 -1.17
CA VAL A 111 -12.29 2.06 -2.62
C VAL A 111 -10.96 1.69 -3.29
N ALA A 112 -9.83 2.20 -2.78
CA ALA A 112 -8.50 1.88 -3.31
C ALA A 112 -8.16 0.39 -3.20
N ALA A 113 -8.51 -0.24 -2.06
CA ALA A 113 -8.33 -1.68 -1.89
C ALA A 113 -9.23 -2.48 -2.86
N ALA A 114 -10.45 -2.01 -3.12
CA ALA A 114 -11.38 -2.68 -4.05
C ALA A 114 -10.90 -2.70 -5.51
N VAL A 115 -10.00 -1.78 -5.90
CA VAL A 115 -9.43 -1.71 -7.26
C VAL A 115 -8.33 -2.76 -7.49
N VAL A 116 -7.68 -3.23 -6.42
CA VAL A 116 -6.52 -4.14 -6.49
C VAL A 116 -6.81 -5.45 -7.25
N PRO A 117 -7.93 -6.16 -7.04
CA PRO A 117 -8.20 -7.41 -7.75
C PRO A 117 -8.36 -7.21 -9.25
N ALA A 118 -9.00 -6.10 -9.66
CA ALA A 118 -9.13 -5.73 -11.07
C ALA A 118 -7.78 -5.37 -11.69
N PHE A 119 -6.92 -4.66 -10.94
CA PHE A 119 -5.56 -4.34 -11.36
C PHE A 119 -4.72 -5.60 -11.62
N VAL A 120 -4.75 -6.57 -10.70
CA VAL A 120 -4.03 -7.86 -10.83
C VAL A 120 -4.60 -8.72 -11.97
N ALA A 121 -5.91 -8.71 -12.19
CA ALA A 121 -6.51 -9.37 -13.33
C ALA A 121 -6.00 -8.79 -14.66
N GLY A 122 -5.93 -7.46 -14.78
CA GLY A 122 -5.50 -6.76 -15.98
C GLY A 122 -3.99 -6.79 -16.24
N SER A 123 -3.15 -7.03 -15.22
CA SER A 123 -1.70 -7.24 -15.41
C SER A 123 -1.41 -8.64 -15.96
N SER A 124 -2.15 -9.64 -15.48
CA SER A 124 -2.03 -11.03 -15.91
C SER A 124 -2.37 -11.21 -17.39
N THR A 125 -3.45 -10.57 -17.86
CA THR A 125 -3.85 -10.61 -19.28
C THR A 125 -2.83 -9.92 -20.19
N ARG A 126 -2.24 -8.81 -19.75
CA ARG A 126 -1.20 -8.08 -20.49
C ARG A 126 0.09 -8.89 -20.58
N ALA A 127 0.50 -9.56 -19.51
CA ALA A 127 1.66 -10.43 -19.51
C ALA A 127 1.48 -11.61 -20.48
N ALA A 128 0.30 -12.24 -20.49
CA ALA A 128 -0.02 -13.31 -21.44
C ALA A 128 -0.01 -12.83 -22.91
N ALA A 129 -0.59 -11.66 -23.19
CA ALA A 129 -0.57 -11.08 -24.54
C ALA A 129 0.84 -10.73 -25.03
N ALA A 130 1.70 -10.20 -24.13
CA ALA A 130 3.09 -9.88 -24.46
C ALA A 130 3.92 -11.13 -24.77
N ALA A 131 3.71 -12.22 -24.03
CA ALA A 131 4.37 -13.51 -24.29
C ALA A 131 4.00 -14.06 -25.69
N ALA A 132 2.72 -14.07 -26.03
CA ALA A 132 2.24 -14.53 -27.34
C ALA A 132 2.78 -13.68 -28.51
N ALA A 133 2.89 -12.37 -28.33
CA ALA A 133 3.46 -11.48 -29.34
C ALA A 133 4.98 -11.69 -29.53
N GLY A 134 5.71 -12.05 -28.47
CA GLY A 134 7.13 -12.37 -28.53
C GLY A 134 7.42 -13.66 -29.32
N GLU A 135 6.63 -14.71 -29.11
CA GLU A 135 6.75 -15.98 -29.84
C GLU A 135 6.46 -15.81 -31.34
N SER A 136 5.45 -15.02 -31.70
CA SER A 136 5.12 -14.75 -33.10
C SER A 136 6.22 -13.99 -33.84
N LYS A 137 7.04 -13.19 -33.15
CA LYS A 137 8.14 -12.45 -33.77
C LYS A 137 9.34 -13.36 -34.04
N MET A 138 9.60 -14.33 -33.15
CA MET A 138 10.68 -15.31 -33.32
C MET A 138 10.45 -16.24 -34.52
N LEU A 139 9.20 -16.61 -34.79
CA LEU A 139 8.82 -17.48 -35.93
C LEU A 139 8.85 -16.79 -37.30
N VAL A 140 8.92 -15.46 -37.34
CA VAL A 140 8.96 -14.67 -38.60
C VAL A 140 10.39 -14.30 -39.00
N ASP A 141 11.33 -14.37 -38.05
CA ASP A 141 12.75 -14.08 -38.27
C ASP A 141 13.60 -15.33 -38.58
N GLU A 142 12.97 -16.52 -38.75
CA GLU A 142 13.58 -17.77 -39.26
C GLU A 142 13.29 -18.00 -40.74
#